data_AF-A0A412MEG9-F1
#
_entry.id   AF-A0A412MEG9-F1
#
_cell.length_a   1.000
_cell.length_b   1.000
_cell.length_c   1.000
_cell.angle_alpha   90.00
_cell.angle_beta   90.00
_cell.angle_gamma   90.00
#
_symmetry.space_group_name_H-M   'P 1'
#
loop_
_entity.id
_entity.type
_entity.pdbx_description
1 polymer ?
#
loop_
_entity_poly.entity_id
_entity_poly.type
_entity_poly.pdbx_seq_one_letter_code
_entity_poly.pdbx_strand_id
1 'polypeptide(L)'
;MVRYDARKETYEEIEIFDTRALFSAGRIQKDSLPEGFYCYEVRHDDECIRIPCELSSHILVNFWRTVISRVPLIKEKECRRYIEDEDWGYTGNAEIQLESWIEA
;
A
#
# COMPACT_ATOMS: atom_id res chain seq x y z
N MET A 1 4.67 -2.72 17.74
CA MET A 1 4.03 -3.28 16.52
C MET A 1 5.11 -3.81 15.61
N VAL A 2 4.96 -5.01 15.07
CA VAL A 2 5.96 -5.64 14.19
C VAL A 2 5.91 -4.96 12.82
N ARG A 3 7.08 -4.71 12.23
CA ARG A 3 7.24 -4.30 10.84
C ARG A 3 8.08 -5.34 10.11
N TYR A 4 7.70 -5.66 8.88
CA TYR A 4 8.32 -6.69 8.06
C TYR A 4 9.30 -6.09 7.05
N ASP A 5 10.30 -6.88 6.70
CA ASP A 5 11.32 -6.53 5.70
C ASP A 5 10.69 -6.63 4.31
N ALA A 6 10.73 -5.52 3.57
CA ALA A 6 10.06 -5.40 2.27
C ALA A 6 10.51 -6.44 1.24
N ARG A 7 11.74 -6.94 1.37
CA ARG A 7 12.34 -7.91 0.43
C ARG A 7 12.05 -9.37 0.77
N LYS A 8 11.42 -9.63 1.93
CA LYS A 8 11.08 -10.99 2.39
C LYS A 8 9.59 -11.29 2.34
N GLU A 9 8.77 -10.25 2.27
CA GLU A 9 7.33 -10.38 2.17
C GLU A 9 6.89 -10.70 0.75
N THR A 10 5.74 -11.36 0.64
CA THR A 10 4.97 -11.47 -0.60
C THR A 10 3.86 -10.43 -0.63
N TYR A 11 3.48 -10.04 -1.83
CA TYR A 11 2.50 -9.00 -2.06
C TYR A 11 1.37 -9.48 -2.97
N GLU A 12 0.21 -8.88 -2.77
CA GLU A 12 -0.90 -8.90 -3.71
C GLU A 12 -0.77 -7.65 -4.61
N GLU A 13 -1.11 -7.76 -5.89
CA GLU A 13 -1.20 -6.58 -6.74
C GLU A 13 -2.62 -6.02 -6.71
N ILE A 14 -2.68 -4.70 -6.64
CA ILE A 14 -3.89 -3.92 -6.68
C ILE A 14 -3.74 -2.81 -7.72
N GLU A 15 -4.86 -2.24 -8.09
CA GLU A 15 -4.94 -0.95 -8.76
C GLU A 15 -5.51 0.06 -7.77
N ILE A 16 -4.79 1.17 -7.56
CA ILE A 16 -5.23 2.26 -6.72
C ILE A 16 -5.00 3.59 -7.44
N PHE A 17 -6.02 4.45 -7.52
CA PHE A 17 -5.93 5.73 -8.24
C PHE A 17 -5.40 5.56 -9.69
N ASP A 18 -5.95 4.61 -10.44
CA ASP A 18 -5.52 4.22 -11.79
C ASP A 18 -4.03 3.80 -11.89
N THR A 19 -3.44 3.37 -10.77
CA THR A 19 -2.02 3.03 -10.66
C THR A 19 -1.84 1.65 -10.06
N ARG A 20 -1.05 0.78 -10.71
CA ARG A 20 -0.68 -0.52 -10.15
C ARG A 20 0.21 -0.36 -8.93
N ALA A 21 -0.12 -1.06 -7.87
CA ALA A 21 0.61 -1.02 -6.60
C ALA A 21 0.63 -2.41 -5.95
N LEU A 22 1.57 -2.59 -5.03
CA LEU A 22 1.69 -3.79 -4.21
C LEU A 22 1.02 -3.59 -2.86
N PHE A 23 0.39 -4.64 -2.35
CA PHE A 23 -0.43 -4.63 -1.15
C PHE A 23 0.01 -5.74 -0.20
N SER A 24 0.22 -5.40 1.08
CA SER A 24 0.64 -6.35 2.12
C SER A 24 -0.24 -6.26 3.36
N ALA A 25 -0.47 -7.41 4.00
CA ALA A 25 -1.23 -7.52 5.24
C ALA A 25 -0.54 -6.83 6.43
N GLY A 26 0.80 -6.79 6.41
CA GLY A 26 1.62 -6.26 7.49
C GLY A 26 2.11 -4.85 7.22
N ARG A 27 2.67 -4.22 8.26
CA ARG A 27 3.41 -2.98 8.08
C ARG A 27 4.80 -3.29 7.55
N ILE A 28 5.24 -2.51 6.57
CA ILE A 28 6.57 -2.67 5.99
C ILE A 28 7.57 -1.68 6.62
N GLN A 29 8.82 -2.13 6.73
CA GLN A 29 9.98 -1.33 7.10
C GLN A 29 10.38 -0.43 5.93
N LYS A 30 10.19 0.88 6.04
CA LYS A 30 10.42 1.83 4.92
C LYS A 30 11.89 1.87 4.48
N ASP A 31 12.80 1.64 5.40
CA ASP A 31 14.26 1.57 5.19
C ASP A 31 14.70 0.31 4.42
N SER A 32 13.87 -0.73 4.38
CA SER A 32 14.15 -1.94 3.59
C SER A 32 13.70 -1.82 2.12
N LEU A 33 12.97 -0.76 1.76
CA LEU A 33 12.50 -0.55 0.39
C LEU A 33 13.65 -0.15 -0.54
N PRO A 34 13.65 -0.63 -1.80
CA PRO A 34 14.54 -0.11 -2.84
C PRO A 34 14.28 1.36 -3.13
N GLU A 35 15.28 2.03 -3.71
CA GLU A 35 15.15 3.42 -4.15
C GLU A 35 14.06 3.54 -5.24
N GLY A 36 13.32 4.66 -5.21
CA GLY A 36 12.21 4.93 -6.14
C GLY A 36 10.87 4.34 -5.73
N PHE A 37 10.79 3.59 -4.63
CA PHE A 37 9.54 3.09 -4.08
C PHE A 37 8.97 3.99 -2.99
N TYR A 38 7.65 4.14 -3.01
CA TYR A 38 6.87 4.85 -2.02
C TYR A 38 6.07 3.85 -1.20
N CYS A 39 5.99 4.07 0.11
CA CYS A 39 5.25 3.21 1.03
C CYS A 39 4.26 3.99 1.87
N TYR A 40 3.03 3.51 1.83
CA TYR A 40 1.85 4.09 2.45
C TYR A 40 1.14 3.05 3.28
N GLU A 41 0.32 3.53 4.20
CA GLU A 41 -0.57 2.73 5.02
C GLU A 41 -2.00 3.06 4.61
N VAL A 42 -2.86 2.05 4.63
CA VAL A 42 -4.29 2.16 4.32
C VAL A 42 -5.07 2.00 5.60
N ARG A 43 -6.05 2.87 5.81
CA ARG A 43 -7.04 2.75 6.88
C ARG A 43 -8.34 2.20 6.33
N HIS A 44 -8.96 1.32 7.11
CA HIS A 44 -10.32 0.86 6.85
C HIS A 44 -11.34 1.75 7.58
N ASP A 45 -12.59 1.67 7.13
CA ASP A 45 -13.74 2.33 7.75
C ASP A 45 -13.89 2.01 9.25
N ASP A 46 -14.61 2.87 9.97
CA ASP A 46 -14.84 2.70 11.41
C ASP A 46 -15.91 1.63 11.73
N GLU A 47 -16.66 1.17 10.74
CA GLU A 47 -17.68 0.12 10.85
C GLU A 47 -17.08 -1.30 10.75
N CYS A 48 -15.76 -1.39 10.53
CA CYS A 48 -15.00 -2.63 10.35
C CYS A 48 -15.49 -3.51 9.19
N ILE A 49 -16.08 -2.91 8.15
CA ILE A 49 -16.55 -3.64 6.96
C ILE A 49 -15.45 -3.89 5.91
N ARG A 50 -14.20 -3.53 6.24
CA ARG A 50 -12.98 -3.77 5.44
C ARG A 50 -12.96 -2.99 4.12
N ILE A 51 -13.57 -1.81 4.10
CA ILE A 51 -13.50 -0.91 2.95
C ILE A 51 -12.31 0.05 3.16
N PRO A 52 -11.39 0.18 2.20
CA PRO A 52 -10.33 1.18 2.25
C PRO A 52 -10.92 2.58 2.15
N CYS A 53 -10.51 3.50 3.03
CA CYS A 53 -11.04 4.87 3.02
C CYS A 53 -9.96 5.94 2.93
N GLU A 54 -8.75 5.66 3.43
CA GLU A 54 -7.68 6.65 3.50
C GLU A 54 -6.32 5.99 3.27
N LEU A 55 -5.52 6.61 2.39
CA LEU A 55 -4.11 6.34 2.19
C LEU A 55 -3.29 7.42 2.90
N SER A 56 -2.31 7.05 3.72
CA SER A 56 -1.45 8.01 4.42
C SER A 56 -0.03 7.47 4.59
N SER A 57 0.93 8.38 4.82
CA SER A 57 2.31 7.97 5.16
C SER A 57 2.39 7.25 6.51
N HIS A 58 1.47 7.52 7.43
CA HIS A 58 1.36 6.84 8.71
C HIS A 58 -0.06 6.91 9.28
N ILE A 59 -0.56 5.78 9.76
CA ILE A 59 -1.88 5.56 10.31
C ILE A 59 -1.74 4.94 11.68
N LEU A 60 -2.33 5.59 12.69
CA LEU A 60 -2.28 5.12 14.09
C LEU A 60 -3.49 4.27 14.46
N VAL A 61 -4.66 4.60 13.91
CA VAL A 61 -5.95 3.98 14.25
C VAL A 61 -6.55 3.36 13.00
N ASN A 62 -7.15 2.18 13.14
CA ASN A 62 -7.79 1.44 12.04
C ASN A 62 -6.86 1.16 10.86
N PHE A 63 -5.58 0.92 11.17
CA PHE A 63 -4.63 0.41 10.18
C PHE A 63 -5.18 -0.88 9.59
N TRP A 64 -5.32 -0.88 8.28
CA TRP A 64 -5.72 -2.06 7.55
C TRP A 64 -4.49 -2.78 7.04
N ARG A 65 -3.75 -2.15 6.12
CA ARG A 65 -2.71 -2.78 5.30
C ARG A 65 -1.71 -1.76 4.76
N THR A 66 -0.65 -2.22 4.12
CA THR A 66 0.38 -1.38 3.49
C THR A 66 0.30 -1.43 1.97
N VAL A 67 0.47 -0.27 1.34
CA VAL A 67 0.56 -0.10 -0.11
C VAL A 67 1.96 0.38 -0.48
N ILE A 68 2.56 -0.23 -1.51
CA ILE A 68 3.84 0.16 -2.09
C ILE A 68 3.63 0.49 -3.56
N SER A 69 4.14 1.63 -4.01
CA SER A 69 4.03 2.07 -5.41
C SER A 69 5.37 2.60 -5.93
N ARG A 70 5.56 2.56 -7.25
CA ARG A 70 6.70 3.18 -7.95
C ARG A 70 6.50 4.68 -8.20
N VAL A 71 5.27 5.17 -8.06
CA VAL A 71 4.91 6.59 -8.26
C VAL A 71 4.24 7.13 -7.00
N PRO A 72 4.40 8.44 -6.71
CA PRO A 72 3.76 9.03 -5.55
C PRO A 72 2.23 9.03 -5.71
N LEU A 73 1.53 8.39 -4.76
CA LEU A 73 0.07 8.32 -4.74
C LEU A 73 -0.58 9.50 -4.01
N ILE A 74 0.19 10.17 -3.15
CA ILE A 74 -0.20 11.37 -2.40
C ILE A 74 0.59 12.55 -2.98
N LYS A 75 -0.08 13.68 -3.19
CA LYS A 75 0.54 14.92 -3.68
C LYS A 75 1.56 15.44 -2.68
N GLU A 76 2.65 16.05 -3.14
CA GLU A 76 3.80 16.47 -2.30
C GLU A 76 3.42 17.35 -1.09
N LYS A 77 2.32 18.11 -1.17
CA LYS A 77 1.86 19.01 -0.09
C LYS A 77 0.84 18.39 0.85
N GLU A 78 0.43 17.15 0.62
CA GLU A 78 -0.61 16.45 1.36
C GLU A 78 0.00 15.30 2.18
N CYS A 79 -0.59 15.01 3.33
CA CYS A 79 -0.14 13.91 4.19
C CYS A 79 -0.96 12.63 3.99
N ARG A 80 -2.13 12.75 3.36
CA ARG A 80 -3.12 11.69 3.14
C ARG A 80 -3.93 11.95 1.88
N ARG A 81 -4.54 10.90 1.35
CA ARG A 81 -5.50 10.92 0.24
C ARG A 81 -6.68 10.00 0.56
N TYR A 82 -7.90 10.45 0.32
CA TYR A 82 -9.10 9.62 0.48
C TYR A 82 -9.23 8.66 -0.71
N ILE A 83 -9.77 7.48 -0.43
CA ILE A 83 -10.00 6.43 -1.42
C ILE A 83 -11.52 6.35 -1.61
N GLU A 84 -11.98 6.56 -2.84
CA GLU A 84 -13.37 6.33 -3.25
C GLU A 84 -13.53 4.90 -3.80
N ASP A 85 -14.77 4.43 -3.95
CA ASP A 85 -15.04 3.05 -4.41
C ASP A 85 -14.44 2.75 -5.79
N GLU A 86 -14.39 3.75 -6.67
CA GLU A 86 -13.81 3.64 -8.02
C GLU A 86 -12.28 3.67 -8.00
N ASP A 87 -11.67 4.15 -6.92
CA ASP A 87 -10.21 4.29 -6.80
C ASP A 87 -9.52 2.98 -6.41
N TRP A 88 -10.24 1.90 -6.10
CA TRP A 88 -9.66 0.67 -5.55
C TRP A 88 -10.11 -0.60 -6.29
N GLY A 89 -9.13 -1.35 -6.82
CA GLY A 89 -9.37 -2.60 -7.53
C GLY A 89 -8.37 -3.70 -7.18
N TYR A 90 -8.84 -4.94 -7.07
CA TYR A 90 -7.98 -6.12 -6.98
C TYR A 90 -7.71 -6.67 -8.38
N THR A 91 -6.45 -6.88 -8.74
CA THR A 91 -6.10 -7.47 -10.05
C THR A 91 -6.19 -9.00 -10.03
N GLY A 92 -6.20 -9.60 -8.83
CA GLY A 92 -6.20 -11.05 -8.63
C GLY A 92 -4.80 -11.69 -8.65
N ASN A 93 -3.75 -10.90 -8.91
CA ASN A 93 -2.38 -11.39 -8.83
C ASN A 93 -1.89 -11.37 -7.37
N ALA A 94 -1.35 -12.50 -6.91
CA ALA A 94 -0.85 -12.67 -5.55
C ALA A 94 0.54 -13.33 -5.55
N GLU A 95 1.15 -13.44 -4.37
CA GLU A 95 2.47 -14.05 -4.18
C GLU A 95 3.62 -13.35 -4.94
N ILE A 96 3.46 -12.05 -5.22
CA ILE A 96 4.45 -11.25 -5.93
C ILE A 96 5.60 -10.92 -4.99
N GLN A 97 6.83 -11.12 -5.47
CA GLN A 97 8.03 -10.64 -4.82
C GLN A 97 8.35 -9.22 -5.28
N LEU A 98 8.77 -8.35 -4.35
CA LEU A 98 9.10 -6.96 -4.68
C LEU A 98 10.18 -6.88 -5.77
N GLU A 99 11.18 -7.78 -5.74
CA GLU A 99 12.26 -7.83 -6.72
C GLU A 99 11.79 -8.14 -8.14
N SER A 100 10.90 -9.13 -8.30
CA SER A 100 10.31 -9.44 -9.61
C SER A 100 9.48 -8.28 -10.15
N TRP A 101 8.87 -7.49 -9.26
CA TRP A 101 8.16 -6.27 -9.62
C TRP A 101 9.08 -5.08 -9.84
N ILE A 102 10.41 -5.17 -9.69
CA ILE A 102 11.39 -4.14 -10.09
C ILE A 102 11.80 -4.33 -11.56
N GLU A 103 11.82 -5.58 -12.03
CA GLU A 103 12.30 -5.93 -13.38
C GLU A 103 11.19 -5.90 -14.46
N ALA A 104 9.93 -5.84 -14.04
CA ALA A 104 8.74 -5.70 -14.90
C ALA A 104 8.46 -4.24 -15.31
#